data_AF-A0A2E0UMN2-F1
#
_entry.id   AF-A0A2E0UMN2-F1
#
_cell.length_a   1.000
_cell.length_b   1.000
_cell.length_c   1.000
_cell.angle_alpha   90.00
_cell.angle_beta   90.00
_cell.angle_gamma   90.00
#
_symmetry.space_group_name_H-M   'P 1'
#
loop_
_entity.id
_entity.type
_entity.pdbx_description
1 polymer ?
#
loop_
_entity_poly.entity_id
_entity_poly.type
_entity_poly.pdbx_seq_one_letter_code
_entity_poly.pdbx_strand_id
1 'polypeptide(L)'
;MCPKCNAAAFKRSSTKTKIERLYRDKTGKVPYRCHECNYRKVIDPSYLHYPSKPKEQRPEEHEEFDFEVELPDSLIGEVERQMSRQEDETAHTDPEPKKSHYNRRRTPSYRRDRLQKEVHKEEEELESPLPKKPEPELSGDLADMFTDEEGGSEKTSSTVTHSSRRMGSKGKHPRLNCPDCGADSVYRSHSKSAFEDLRKKMTDKRLYRCHRCSWRGWLPTA
;
A
#
# COMPACT_ATOMS: atom_id res chain seq x y z
N MET A 1 -4.13 -21.65 1.83
CA MET A 1 -3.01 -21.71 0.85
C MET A 1 -3.39 -21.01 -0.45
N CYS A 2 -2.41 -20.53 -1.22
CA CYS A 2 -2.65 -19.86 -2.50
C CYS A 2 -3.09 -20.85 -3.59
N PRO A 3 -4.22 -20.65 -4.29
CA PRO A 3 -4.65 -21.59 -5.33
C PRO A 3 -3.75 -21.61 -6.57
N LYS A 4 -2.89 -20.61 -6.76
CA LYS A 4 -1.99 -20.52 -7.91
C LYS A 4 -0.59 -21.11 -7.68
N CYS A 5 0.00 -20.86 -6.52
CA CYS A 5 1.38 -21.26 -6.22
C CYS A 5 1.52 -22.05 -4.91
N ASN A 6 0.40 -22.44 -4.30
CA ASN A 6 0.32 -23.16 -3.02
C ASN A 6 1.01 -22.51 -1.80
N ALA A 7 1.55 -21.30 -1.93
CA ALA A 7 2.13 -20.55 -0.83
C ALA A 7 1.17 -20.40 0.36
N ALA A 8 1.69 -20.59 1.57
CA ALA A 8 0.92 -20.41 2.80
C ALA A 8 0.62 -18.93 3.13
N ALA A 9 1.50 -18.02 2.71
CA ALA A 9 1.44 -16.63 3.15
C ALA A 9 0.73 -15.70 2.15
N PHE A 10 -0.39 -15.13 2.61
CA PHE A 10 -1.06 -13.99 2.02
C PHE A 10 -0.75 -12.72 2.83
N LYS A 11 -0.52 -11.60 2.15
CA LYS A 11 -0.40 -10.28 2.75
C LYS A 11 -1.67 -9.48 2.49
N ARG A 12 -2.10 -8.69 3.48
CA ARG A 12 -3.22 -7.75 3.32
C ARG A 12 -2.85 -6.76 2.22
N SER A 13 -3.68 -6.65 1.19
CA SER A 13 -3.42 -5.73 0.08
C SER A 13 -4.17 -4.43 0.28
N SER A 14 -3.58 -3.31 -0.14
CA SER A 14 -4.28 -2.03 -0.10
C SER A 14 -5.43 -2.02 -1.12
N THR A 15 -6.57 -1.47 -0.71
CA THR A 15 -7.70 -1.20 -1.61
C THR A 15 -7.30 -0.05 -2.54
N LYS A 16 -7.01 -0.38 -3.80
CA LYS A 16 -6.51 0.58 -4.77
C LYS A 16 -7.65 1.25 -5.53
N THR A 17 -8.73 0.53 -5.80
CA THR A 17 -9.86 1.06 -6.59
C THR A 17 -11.00 1.56 -5.69
N LYS A 18 -11.82 2.48 -6.21
CA LYS A 18 -13.03 2.97 -5.52
C LYS A 18 -14.01 1.81 -5.25
N ILE A 19 -14.13 0.89 -6.21
CA ILE A 19 -14.98 -0.30 -6.13
C ILE A 19 -14.53 -1.22 -5.00
N GLU A 20 -13.21 -1.48 -4.87
CA GLU A 20 -12.67 -2.31 -3.77
C GLU A 20 -12.96 -1.71 -2.38
N ARG A 21 -12.98 -0.38 -2.25
CA ARG A 21 -13.34 0.27 -0.98
C ARG A 21 -14.83 0.10 -0.68
N LEU A 22 -15.71 0.41 -1.63
CA LEU A 22 -17.15 0.25 -1.46
C LEU A 22 -17.52 -1.20 -1.13
N TYR A 23 -16.90 -2.17 -1.80
CA TYR A 23 -17.12 -3.57 -1.52
C TYR A 23 -16.70 -3.95 -0.09
N ARG A 24 -15.52 -3.49 0.36
CA ARG A 24 -15.05 -3.70 1.74
C ARG A 24 -15.99 -3.06 2.75
N ASP A 25 -16.46 -1.85 2.49
CA ASP A 25 -17.31 -1.12 3.43
C ASP A 25 -18.71 -1.76 3.52
N LYS A 26 -19.23 -2.34 2.40
CA LYS A 26 -20.49 -3.09 2.38
C LYS A 26 -20.41 -4.50 2.97
N THR A 27 -19.30 -5.22 2.76
CA THR A 27 -19.20 -6.66 3.09
C THR A 27 -18.26 -6.97 4.26
N GLY A 28 -17.44 -6.01 4.69
CA GLY A 28 -16.36 -6.24 5.67
C GLY A 28 -15.16 -7.02 5.12
N LYS A 29 -15.25 -7.58 3.91
CA LYS A 29 -14.21 -8.45 3.34
C LYS A 29 -13.08 -7.64 2.73
N VAL A 30 -11.85 -8.13 2.89
CA VAL A 30 -10.64 -7.40 2.47
C VAL A 30 -9.90 -8.19 1.39
N PRO A 31 -9.36 -7.53 0.34
CA PRO A 31 -8.54 -8.22 -0.64
C PRO A 31 -7.16 -8.59 -0.08
N TYR A 32 -6.77 -9.84 -0.28
CA TYR A 32 -5.45 -10.38 0.06
C TYR A 32 -4.63 -10.64 -1.19
N ARG A 33 -3.30 -10.54 -1.06
CA ARG A 33 -2.35 -10.81 -2.14
C ARG A 33 -1.33 -11.85 -1.71
N CYS A 34 -1.14 -12.89 -2.52
CA CYS A 34 -0.06 -13.85 -2.34
C CYS A 34 1.29 -13.14 -2.51
N HIS A 35 2.24 -13.39 -1.61
CA HIS A 35 3.54 -12.74 -1.65
C HIS A 35 4.47 -13.28 -2.75
N GLU A 36 4.27 -14.53 -3.19
CA GLU A 36 5.08 -15.17 -4.24
C GLU A 36 4.54 -14.85 -5.63
N CYS A 37 3.32 -15.30 -5.95
CA CYS A 37 2.76 -15.16 -7.30
C CYS A 37 1.93 -13.89 -7.51
N ASN A 38 1.81 -13.03 -6.50
CA ASN A 38 1.01 -11.80 -6.56
C ASN A 38 -0.50 -11.98 -6.84
N TYR A 39 -1.01 -13.21 -6.77
CA TYR A 39 -2.44 -13.52 -6.93
C TYR A 39 -3.29 -12.77 -5.91
N ARG A 40 -4.40 -12.18 -6.37
CA ARG A 40 -5.33 -11.43 -5.53
C ARG A 40 -6.65 -12.18 -5.41
N LYS A 41 -7.15 -12.29 -4.18
CA LYS A 41 -8.48 -12.84 -3.90
C LYS A 41 -9.08 -12.12 -2.68
N VAL A 42 -10.39 -11.95 -2.69
CA VAL A 42 -11.14 -11.57 -1.49
C VAL A 42 -11.27 -12.82 -0.63
N ILE A 43 -10.73 -12.77 0.58
CA ILE A 43 -10.75 -13.89 1.53
C ILE A 43 -11.41 -13.37 2.80
N ASP A 44 -12.30 -14.16 3.38
CA ASP A 44 -12.86 -13.83 4.69
C ASP A 44 -11.78 -13.97 5.76
N PRO A 45 -11.64 -13.01 6.70
CA PRO A 45 -10.58 -13.04 7.71
C PRO A 45 -10.58 -14.33 8.54
N SER A 46 -11.74 -14.96 8.73
CA SER A 46 -11.90 -16.24 9.43
C SER A 46 -11.16 -17.41 8.77
N TYR A 47 -10.95 -17.37 7.45
CA TYR A 47 -10.21 -18.40 6.71
C TYR A 47 -8.69 -18.20 6.70
N LEU A 48 -8.21 -17.09 7.26
CA LEU A 48 -6.79 -16.87 7.43
C LEU A 48 -6.36 -17.48 8.75
N HIS A 49 -6.08 -18.78 8.71
CA HIS A 49 -5.29 -19.42 9.74
C HIS A 49 -3.88 -18.88 9.63
N TYR A 50 -3.61 -17.75 10.31
CA TYR A 50 -2.25 -17.39 10.62
C TYR A 50 -1.77 -18.50 11.55
N PRO A 51 -0.69 -19.24 11.22
CA PRO A 51 0.02 -19.93 12.26
C PRO A 51 0.35 -18.84 13.26
N SER A 52 -0.36 -18.85 14.40
CA SER A 52 -0.05 -18.00 15.53
C SER A 52 1.45 -18.08 15.65
N LYS A 53 2.15 -16.93 15.61
CA LYS A 53 3.59 -16.93 15.86
C LYS A 53 3.81 -17.89 17.02
N PRO A 54 4.67 -18.92 16.90
CA PRO A 54 4.96 -19.77 18.04
C PRO A 54 5.21 -18.79 19.18
N LYS A 55 4.46 -18.94 20.29
CA LYS A 55 4.58 -18.03 21.43
C LYS A 55 6.07 -18.01 21.71
N GLU A 56 6.71 -16.91 21.32
CA GLU A 56 8.11 -16.65 21.58
C GLU A 56 8.15 -16.78 23.09
N GLN A 57 8.79 -17.85 23.58
CA GLN A 57 8.94 -18.04 25.02
C GLN A 57 9.43 -16.70 25.51
N ARG A 58 8.61 -16.05 26.34
CA ARG A 58 9.00 -14.83 27.04
C ARG A 58 10.39 -15.18 27.56
N PRO A 59 11.46 -14.46 27.15
CA PRO A 59 12.77 -14.72 27.68
C PRO A 59 12.58 -14.78 29.18
N GLU A 60 12.90 -15.93 29.79
CA GLU A 60 12.79 -16.10 31.23
C GLU A 60 13.46 -14.88 31.83
N GLU A 61 12.70 -14.20 32.67
CA GLU A 61 13.08 -12.96 33.31
C GLU A 61 14.52 -13.15 33.77
N HIS A 62 15.43 -12.36 33.20
CA HIS A 62 16.84 -12.41 33.55
C HIS A 62 16.86 -12.24 35.06
N GLU A 63 17.12 -13.33 35.77
CA GLU A 63 17.33 -13.34 37.21
C GLU A 63 18.43 -12.30 37.43
N GLU A 64 18.10 -11.21 38.12
CA GLU A 64 19.06 -10.18 38.49
C GLU A 64 20.13 -10.90 39.32
N PHE A 65 21.21 -11.28 38.65
CA PHE A 65 22.36 -11.86 39.30
C PHE A 65 23.12 -10.68 39.88
N ASP A 66 22.81 -10.36 41.14
CA ASP A 66 23.56 -9.41 41.96
C ASP A 66 24.98 -9.94 42.14
N PHE A 67 25.82 -9.70 41.15
CA PHE A 67 27.24 -9.97 41.24
C PHE A 67 27.85 -8.81 42.04
N GLU A 68 27.99 -8.99 43.36
CA GLU A 68 28.85 -8.14 44.19
C GLU A 68 30.30 -8.30 43.70
N VAL A 69 30.71 -7.45 42.75
CA VAL A 69 32.12 -7.31 42.40
C VAL A 69 32.77 -6.50 43.50
N GLU A 70 33.58 -7.16 44.35
CA GLU A 70 34.49 -6.46 45.27
C GLU A 70 35.55 -5.72 44.43
N LEU A 71 35.27 -4.46 44.09
CA LEU A 71 36.21 -3.59 43.42
C LEU A 71 37.27 -3.11 44.44
N PRO A 72 38.56 -3.22 44.14
CA PRO A 72 39.61 -2.73 45.02
C PRO A 72 39.55 -1.19 45.14
N ASP A 73 39.74 -0.65 46.35
CA ASP A 73 39.61 0.78 46.68
C ASP A 73 40.37 1.72 45.73
N SER A 74 41.47 1.26 45.16
CA SER A 74 42.25 2.02 44.17
C SER A 74 41.51 2.36 42.87
N LEU A 75 40.49 1.57 42.48
CA LEU A 75 39.71 1.79 41.25
C LEU A 75 38.47 2.66 41.49
N ILE A 76 37.94 2.70 42.72
CA ILE A 76 36.73 3.47 43.06
C ILE A 76 36.96 4.95 42.74
N GLY A 77 38.10 5.50 43.14
CA GLY A 77 38.43 6.90 42.89
C GLY A 77 38.71 7.26 41.42
N GLU A 78 39.00 6.28 40.56
CA GLU A 78 39.18 6.54 39.12
C GLU A 78 37.85 6.49 38.36
N VAL A 79 36.95 5.58 38.76
CA VAL A 79 35.59 5.49 38.22
C VAL A 79 34.76 6.72 38.61
N GLU A 80 34.83 7.18 39.87
CA GLU A 80 34.15 8.41 40.30
C GLU A 80 34.63 9.63 39.49
N ARG A 81 35.94 9.77 39.24
CA ARG A 81 36.47 10.86 38.40
C ARG A 81 36.03 10.76 36.94
N GLN A 82 35.85 9.56 36.40
CA GLN A 82 35.34 9.40 35.03
C GLN A 82 33.86 9.76 34.93
N MET A 83 33.06 9.38 35.93
CA MET A 83 31.64 9.71 35.95
C MET A 83 31.38 11.21 36.08
N SER A 84 32.12 11.91 36.96
CA SER A 84 31.98 13.38 37.08
C SER A 84 32.33 14.12 35.79
N ARG A 85 33.28 13.61 34.98
CA ARG A 85 33.61 14.21 33.68
C ARG A 85 32.48 14.06 32.64
N GLN A 86 31.67 13.01 32.71
CA GLN A 86 30.55 12.82 31.79
C GLN A 86 29.34 13.71 32.13
N GLU A 87 29.13 14.04 33.40
CA GLU A 87 28.03 14.92 33.82
C GLU A 87 28.24 16.36 33.32
N ASP A 88 29.48 16.86 33.33
CA ASP A 88 29.80 18.19 32.80
C ASP A 88 29.71 18.27 31.26
N GLU A 89 30.00 17.19 30.52
CA GLU A 89 29.88 17.19 29.06
C GLU A 89 28.41 17.13 28.59
N THR A 90 27.48 16.64 29.40
CA THR A 90 26.07 16.54 29.02
C THR A 90 25.24 17.77 29.38
N ALA A 91 25.76 18.68 30.21
CA ALA A 91 25.08 19.90 30.63
C ALA A 91 25.04 21.02 29.56
N HIS A 92 25.77 20.89 28.43
CA HIS A 92 25.86 21.94 27.39
C HIS A 92 25.12 21.66 26.09
N THR A 93 24.40 20.56 25.97
CA THR A 93 23.44 20.36 24.89
C THR A 93 22.03 20.41 25.45
N ASP A 94 21.53 21.62 25.71
CA ASP A 94 20.10 21.87 25.90
C ASP A 94 19.44 21.61 24.53
N PRO A 95 18.75 20.46 24.32
CA PRO A 95 18.14 20.19 23.04
C PRO A 95 16.93 21.12 22.95
N GLU A 96 17.11 22.23 22.22
CA GLU A 96 16.04 23.16 21.87
C GLU A 96 14.76 22.35 21.60
N PRO A 97 13.65 22.59 22.33
CA PRO A 97 12.46 21.77 22.21
C PRO A 97 11.96 21.90 20.78
N LYS A 98 12.28 20.90 19.97
CA LYS A 98 11.81 20.79 18.58
C LYS A 98 10.30 20.76 18.68
N LYS A 99 9.69 21.93 18.50
CA LYS A 99 8.24 22.12 18.39
C LYS A 99 7.79 21.11 17.34
N SER A 100 7.24 20.02 17.85
CA SER A 100 6.61 18.98 17.06
C SER A 100 5.46 19.66 16.33
N HIS A 101 5.75 20.19 15.15
CA HIS A 101 4.77 20.44 14.11
C HIS A 101 4.30 19.07 13.60
N TYR A 102 3.68 18.29 14.51
CA TYR A 102 2.65 17.39 14.08
C TYR A 102 1.59 18.29 13.46
N ASN A 103 1.65 18.42 12.13
CA ASN A 103 0.56 18.89 11.33
C ASN A 103 -0.62 17.97 11.64
N ARG A 104 -1.36 18.31 12.71
CA ARG A 104 -2.76 17.97 12.89
C ARG A 104 -3.40 18.56 11.66
N ARG A 105 -3.44 17.78 10.59
CA ARG A 105 -4.30 18.02 9.44
C ARG A 105 -5.69 18.06 10.03
N ARG A 106 -6.14 19.25 10.44
CA ARG A 106 -7.54 19.58 10.61
C ARG A 106 -8.14 19.21 9.27
N THR A 107 -8.75 18.02 9.20
CA THR A 107 -9.74 17.74 8.17
C THR A 107 -10.75 18.88 8.28
N PRO A 108 -10.96 19.69 7.22
CA PRO A 108 -11.91 20.78 7.28
C PRO A 108 -13.27 20.21 7.73
N SER A 109 -13.83 20.73 8.83
CA SER A 109 -15.11 20.25 9.39
C SER A 109 -16.21 20.21 8.32
N TYR A 110 -16.14 21.11 7.34
CA TYR A 110 -16.99 21.17 6.16
C TYR A 110 -17.10 19.85 5.36
N ARG A 111 -16.06 18.99 5.36
CA ARG A 111 -16.11 17.70 4.65
C ARG A 111 -16.95 16.65 5.38
N ARG A 112 -17.10 16.77 6.70
CA ARG A 112 -17.93 15.87 7.51
C ARG A 112 -19.40 16.22 7.35
N ASP A 113 -19.74 17.51 7.36
CA ASP A 113 -21.11 17.99 7.14
C ASP A 113 -21.64 17.64 5.75
N ARG A 114 -20.80 17.74 4.70
CA ARG A 114 -21.20 17.35 3.34
C ARG A 114 -21.50 15.85 3.22
N LEU A 115 -20.73 15.00 3.89
CA LEU A 115 -20.96 13.55 3.88
C LEU A 115 -22.22 13.17 4.67
N GLN A 116 -22.48 13.82 5.81
CA GLN A 116 -23.72 13.60 6.55
C GLN A 116 -24.96 14.05 5.75
N LYS A 117 -24.83 15.13 4.97
CA LYS A 117 -25.91 15.61 4.10
C LYS A 117 -26.17 14.70 2.89
N GLU A 118 -25.14 14.02 2.37
CA GLU A 118 -25.31 13.01 1.32
C GLU A 118 -25.95 11.72 1.86
N VAL A 119 -25.60 11.28 3.07
CA VAL A 119 -26.21 10.09 3.71
C VAL A 119 -27.70 10.30 3.98
N HIS A 120 -28.10 11.45 4.54
CA HIS A 120 -29.52 11.74 4.78
C HIS A 120 -30.35 11.81 3.49
N LYS A 121 -29.75 12.29 2.39
CA LYS A 121 -30.44 12.35 1.10
C LYS A 121 -30.64 10.95 0.49
N GLU A 122 -29.68 10.04 0.65
CA GLU A 122 -29.83 8.65 0.17
C GLU A 122 -30.86 7.86 1.01
N GLU A 123 -30.97 8.11 2.32
CA GLU A 123 -32.00 7.47 3.16
C GLU A 123 -33.43 7.93 2.80
N GLU A 124 -33.62 9.23 2.54
CA GLU A 124 -34.92 9.78 2.11
C GLU A 124 -35.36 9.21 0.74
N GLU A 125 -34.42 8.98 -0.18
CA GLU A 125 -34.71 8.40 -1.49
C GLU A 125 -35.06 6.90 -1.39
N LEU A 126 -34.53 6.19 -0.37
CA LEU A 126 -34.80 4.77 -0.13
C LEU A 126 -36.13 4.50 0.57
N GLU A 127 -36.63 5.45 1.37
CA GLU A 127 -37.96 5.38 2.01
C GLU A 127 -39.10 5.81 1.08
N SER A 128 -38.79 6.24 -0.15
CA SER A 128 -39.82 6.52 -1.13
C SER A 128 -40.64 5.24 -1.44
N PRO A 129 -41.98 5.28 -1.31
CA PRO A 129 -42.83 4.12 -1.51
C PRO A 129 -42.64 3.58 -2.93
N LEU A 130 -42.09 2.36 -3.03
CA LEU A 130 -41.92 1.69 -4.32
C LEU A 130 -43.29 1.61 -5.02
N PRO A 131 -43.37 2.00 -6.32
CA PRO A 131 -44.61 1.85 -7.07
C PRO A 131 -44.98 0.38 -7.09
N LYS A 132 -46.18 0.06 -6.58
CA LYS A 132 -46.74 -1.29 -6.56
C LYS A 132 -46.71 -1.82 -8.00
N LYS A 133 -45.83 -2.79 -8.26
CA LYS A 133 -45.86 -3.52 -9.53
C LYS A 133 -47.23 -4.19 -9.65
N PRO A 134 -47.94 -4.01 -10.78
CA PRO A 134 -49.15 -4.79 -11.03
C PRO A 134 -48.77 -6.27 -11.04
N GLU A 135 -49.48 -7.06 -10.25
CA GLU A 135 -49.34 -8.52 -10.24
C GLU A 135 -49.67 -9.04 -11.64
N PRO A 136 -48.78 -9.82 -12.28
CA PRO A 136 -49.11 -10.48 -13.52
C PRO A 136 -50.10 -11.60 -13.21
N GLU A 137 -51.34 -11.40 -13.62
CA GLU A 137 -52.34 -12.46 -13.59
C GLU A 137 -51.93 -13.61 -14.51
N LEU A 138 -52.14 -14.79 -13.96
CA LEU A 138 -52.12 -16.13 -14.50
C LEU A 138 -52.58 -16.28 -15.97
N SER A 139 -52.08 -17.36 -16.57
CA SER A 139 -52.76 -18.25 -17.54
C SER A 139 -52.26 -18.21 -18.99
N GLY A 140 -52.04 -19.41 -19.54
CA GLY A 140 -51.96 -19.65 -20.97
C GLY A 140 -50.85 -20.59 -21.40
N ASP A 141 -51.16 -21.89 -21.41
CA ASP A 141 -50.52 -22.93 -22.22
C ASP A 141 -50.39 -22.53 -23.69
N LEU A 142 -49.32 -22.97 -24.37
CA LEU A 142 -49.18 -23.31 -25.81
C LEU A 142 -47.68 -23.36 -26.12
N ALA A 143 -47.01 -24.52 -26.08
CA ALA A 143 -47.06 -25.57 -27.11
C ALA A 143 -46.99 -25.01 -28.54
N ASP A 144 -45.96 -25.48 -29.26
CA ASP A 144 -45.67 -25.26 -30.69
C ASP A 144 -45.29 -23.86 -31.13
N MET A 145 -44.01 -23.72 -31.52
CA MET A 145 -43.67 -23.48 -32.93
C MET A 145 -42.15 -23.59 -33.11
N PHE A 146 -41.72 -24.78 -33.53
CA PHE A 146 -40.55 -24.94 -34.37
C PHE A 146 -40.76 -24.12 -35.65
N THR A 147 -39.92 -23.12 -35.90
CA THR A 147 -39.61 -22.68 -37.26
C THR A 147 -38.11 -22.49 -37.34
N ASP A 148 -37.47 -23.42 -38.04
CA ASP A 148 -36.16 -23.23 -38.64
C ASP A 148 -36.32 -22.17 -39.74
N GLU A 149 -35.70 -21.00 -39.58
CA GLU A 149 -35.38 -20.13 -40.71
C GLU A 149 -33.91 -19.73 -40.66
N GLU A 150 -33.20 -20.24 -41.66
CA GLU A 150 -31.88 -19.80 -42.06
C GLU A 150 -31.94 -18.41 -42.69
N GLY A 151 -30.89 -17.61 -42.45
CA GLY A 151 -30.45 -16.61 -43.40
C GLY A 151 -30.57 -15.16 -42.94
N GLY A 152 -29.43 -14.44 -42.98
CA GLY A 152 -29.43 -12.98 -43.01
C GLY A 152 -28.80 -12.26 -41.82
N SER A 153 -27.56 -12.61 -41.44
CA SER A 153 -26.75 -11.73 -40.58
C SER A 153 -26.16 -10.59 -41.42
N GLU A 154 -26.98 -9.57 -41.67
CA GLU A 154 -26.51 -8.26 -42.10
C GLU A 154 -25.83 -7.58 -40.91
N LYS A 155 -24.50 -7.51 -40.98
CA LYS A 155 -23.63 -6.86 -40.00
C LYS A 155 -23.88 -5.36 -40.04
N THR A 156 -24.76 -4.85 -39.19
CA THR A 156 -24.82 -3.42 -38.88
C THR A 156 -23.53 -3.04 -38.15
N SER A 157 -22.62 -2.44 -38.93
CA SER A 157 -21.34 -1.88 -38.52
C SER A 157 -21.57 -0.67 -37.60
N SER A 158 -21.85 -0.95 -36.33
CA SER A 158 -21.84 0.06 -35.27
C SER A 158 -20.38 0.39 -34.98
N THR A 159 -19.84 1.38 -35.68
CA THR A 159 -18.54 2.00 -35.36
C THR A 159 -18.63 2.68 -34.00
N VAL A 160 -18.49 1.90 -32.94
CA VAL A 160 -18.11 2.39 -31.62
C VAL A 160 -16.68 2.89 -31.78
N THR A 161 -16.54 4.21 -31.96
CA THR A 161 -15.27 4.90 -31.83
C THR A 161 -14.81 4.76 -30.38
N HIS A 162 -14.19 3.63 -30.05
CA HIS A 162 -13.36 3.52 -28.87
C HIS A 162 -12.29 4.59 -29.00
N SER A 163 -12.48 5.70 -28.27
CA SER A 163 -11.46 6.71 -28.02
C SER A 163 -10.25 5.97 -27.47
N SER A 164 -9.36 5.60 -28.39
CA SER A 164 -8.10 4.96 -28.12
C SER A 164 -7.30 5.96 -27.31
N ARG A 165 -7.32 5.77 -25.99
CA ARG A 165 -6.43 6.44 -25.05
C ARG A 165 -5.05 6.17 -25.62
N ARG A 166 -4.46 7.20 -26.22
CA ARG A 166 -3.11 7.19 -26.77
C ARG A 166 -2.21 6.65 -25.67
N MET A 167 -1.83 5.38 -25.80
CA MET A 167 -0.84 4.74 -24.95
C MET A 167 0.40 5.58 -25.14
N GLY A 168 0.68 6.45 -24.17
CA GLY A 168 1.75 7.43 -24.24
C GLY A 168 2.99 6.72 -24.74
N SER A 169 3.48 7.15 -25.89
CA SER A 169 4.69 6.64 -26.52
C SER A 169 5.72 6.45 -25.42
N LYS A 170 6.11 5.20 -25.15
CA LYS A 170 7.18 4.88 -24.22
C LYS A 170 8.40 5.62 -24.76
N GLY A 171 8.61 6.84 -24.24
CA GLY A 171 9.72 7.69 -24.63
C GLY A 171 10.94 6.81 -24.51
N LYS A 172 11.63 6.60 -25.63
CA LYS A 172 12.82 5.76 -25.69
C LYS A 172 13.76 6.32 -24.63
N HIS A 173 13.86 5.64 -23.49
CA HIS A 173 14.78 6.06 -22.47
C HIS A 173 16.17 6.00 -23.08
N PRO A 174 17.00 7.04 -22.90
CA PRO A 174 18.37 7.00 -23.37
C PRO A 174 19.02 5.72 -22.86
N ARG A 175 19.70 4.99 -23.76
CA ARG A 175 20.45 3.79 -23.38
C ARG A 175 21.63 4.25 -22.54
N LEU A 176 21.46 4.20 -21.22
CA LEU A 176 22.47 4.57 -20.26
C LEU A 176 23.13 3.29 -19.74
N ASN A 177 24.45 3.22 -19.89
CA ASN A 177 25.26 2.12 -19.39
C ASN A 177 25.60 2.35 -17.92
N CYS A 178 25.66 1.26 -17.14
CA CYS A 178 26.12 1.33 -15.77
C CYS A 178 27.62 1.65 -15.73
N PRO A 179 28.08 2.66 -14.97
CA PRO A 179 29.50 3.01 -14.90
C PRO A 179 30.34 1.96 -14.18
N ASP A 180 29.71 1.15 -13.33
CA ASP A 180 30.40 0.17 -12.47
C ASP A 180 30.61 -1.18 -13.19
N CYS A 181 29.57 -1.69 -13.87
CA CYS A 181 29.62 -3.00 -14.54
C CYS A 181 29.40 -2.96 -16.07
N GLY A 182 29.23 -1.77 -16.67
CA GLY A 182 29.02 -1.59 -18.11
C GLY A 182 27.65 -2.03 -18.64
N ALA A 183 26.78 -2.59 -17.81
CA ALA A 183 25.51 -3.16 -18.26
C ALA A 183 24.53 -2.09 -18.81
N ASP A 184 23.89 -2.39 -19.93
CA ASP A 184 22.85 -1.55 -20.58
C ASP A 184 21.53 -1.47 -19.79
N SER A 185 21.38 -2.26 -18.72
CA SER A 185 20.13 -2.42 -17.97
C SER A 185 20.08 -1.52 -16.72
N VAL A 186 20.10 -0.22 -16.96
CA VAL A 186 19.96 0.80 -15.91
C VAL A 186 18.53 1.36 -15.92
N TYR A 187 17.89 1.41 -14.74
CA TYR A 187 16.49 1.86 -14.60
C TYR A 187 16.36 3.01 -13.61
N ARG A 188 15.32 3.83 -13.77
CA ARG A 188 15.05 4.96 -12.87
C ARG A 188 14.62 4.44 -11.50
N SER A 189 15.25 4.93 -10.45
CA SER A 189 14.92 4.60 -9.06
C SER A 189 14.15 5.74 -8.38
N HIS A 190 13.34 5.38 -7.38
CA HIS A 190 12.66 6.36 -6.56
C HIS A 190 13.61 6.97 -5.53
N SER A 191 13.36 8.25 -5.21
CA SER A 191 13.97 8.93 -4.08
C SER A 191 13.46 8.33 -2.76
N LYS A 192 14.36 8.15 -1.80
CA LYS A 192 14.07 7.64 -0.45
C LYS A 192 14.18 8.72 0.62
N SER A 193 14.89 9.81 0.35
CA SER A 193 15.13 10.89 1.32
C SER A 193 14.73 12.25 0.77
N ALA A 194 14.41 13.19 1.67
CA ALA A 194 14.10 14.57 1.32
C ALA A 194 15.27 15.26 0.60
N PHE A 195 16.51 14.92 0.96
CA PHE A 195 17.71 15.41 0.28
C PHE A 195 17.81 14.91 -1.17
N GLU A 196 17.47 13.64 -1.43
CA GLU A 196 17.39 13.11 -2.81
C GLU A 196 16.30 13.84 -3.61
N ASP A 197 15.14 14.12 -3.01
CA ASP A 197 14.09 14.90 -3.67
C ASP A 197 14.50 16.34 -3.95
N LEU A 198 15.20 17.01 -3.02
CA LEU A 198 15.72 18.36 -3.21
C LEU A 198 16.75 18.40 -4.34
N ARG A 199 17.71 17.47 -4.33
CA ARG A 199 18.74 17.36 -5.38
C ARG A 199 18.14 17.06 -6.75
N LYS A 200 17.08 16.25 -6.81
CA LYS A 200 16.32 15.98 -8.04
C LYS A 200 15.64 17.22 -8.62
N LYS A 201 15.31 18.21 -7.78
CA LYS A 201 14.75 19.50 -8.21
C LYS A 201 15.84 20.50 -8.60
N MET A 202 16.99 20.46 -7.93
CA MET A 202 18.10 21.39 -8.18
C MET A 202 19.01 20.97 -9.34
N THR A 203 18.97 19.71 -9.76
CA THR A 203 19.84 19.18 -10.82
C THR A 203 19.04 18.47 -11.89
N ASP A 204 19.46 18.58 -13.16
CA ASP A 204 18.90 17.82 -14.28
C ASP A 204 19.35 16.35 -14.30
N LYS A 205 19.90 15.88 -13.18
CA LYS A 205 20.29 14.48 -13.00
C LYS A 205 19.12 13.73 -12.37
N ARG A 206 18.98 12.46 -12.75
CA ARG A 206 18.01 11.54 -12.11
C ARG A 206 18.75 10.38 -11.48
N LEU A 207 18.13 9.81 -10.45
CA LEU A 207 18.67 8.67 -9.74
C LEU A 207 18.34 7.37 -10.47
N TYR A 208 19.36 6.59 -10.76
CA TYR A 208 19.27 5.32 -11.45
C TYR A 208 19.80 4.17 -10.60
N ARG A 209 19.37 2.95 -10.95
CA ARG A 209 19.88 1.72 -10.37
C ARG A 209 20.21 0.69 -11.44
N CYS A 210 21.31 -0.04 -11.29
CA CYS A 210 21.65 -1.16 -12.16
C CYS A 210 20.98 -2.44 -11.68
N HIS A 211 20.44 -3.25 -12.59
CA HIS A 211 19.90 -4.57 -12.26
C HIS A 211 20.96 -5.62 -11.90
N ARG A 212 22.20 -5.48 -12.41
CA ARG A 212 23.27 -6.48 -12.22
C ARG A 212 24.08 -6.25 -10.94
N CYS A 213 24.79 -5.13 -10.84
CA CYS A 213 25.66 -4.84 -9.68
C CYS A 213 24.93 -4.06 -8.56
N SER A 214 23.65 -3.73 -8.74
CA SER A 214 22.85 -2.94 -7.80
C SER A 214 23.32 -1.51 -7.54
N TRP A 215 24.33 -1.04 -8.29
CA TRP A 215 24.84 0.34 -8.28
C TRP A 215 23.71 1.35 -8.32
N ARG A 216 23.81 2.39 -7.49
CA ARG A 216 22.83 3.47 -7.39
C ARG A 216 23.54 4.81 -7.52
N GLY A 217 23.17 5.61 -8.52
CA GLY A 217 23.83 6.88 -8.77
C GLY A 217 23.04 7.83 -9.64
N TRP A 218 23.56 9.05 -9.78
CA TRP A 218 22.93 10.14 -10.51
C TRP A 218 23.48 10.22 -11.93
N LEU A 219 22.61 10.03 -12.93
CA LEU A 219 22.96 10.18 -14.35
C LEU A 219 22.16 11.33 -14.96
N PRO A 220 22.73 12.07 -15.93
CA PRO A 220 21.99 13.10 -16.66
C PRO A 220 20.78 12.49 -17.37
N THR A 221 19.66 13.21 -17.37
CA THR A 221 18.58 12.88 -18.31
C THR A 221 18.89 13.52 -19.64
N ALA A 222 19.25 12.68 -20.63
CA ALA A 222 19.19 13.07 -22.03
C ALA A 222 17.75 13.30 -22.47
#